data_AF-A0A9J6GND8-F1
#
_entry.id   AF-A0A9J6GND8-F1
#
_cell.length_a   1.000
_cell.length_b   1.000
_cell.length_c   1.000
_cell.angle_alpha   90.00
_cell.angle_beta   90.00
_cell.angle_gamma   90.00
#
_symmetry.space_group_name_H-M   'P 1'
#
loop_
_entity.id
_entity.type
_entity.pdbx_description
1 polymer ?
#
loop_
_entity_poly.entity_id
_entity_poly.type
_entity_poly.pdbx_seq_one_letter_code
_entity_poly.pdbx_strand_id
1 'polypeptide(L)'
;MLQVQVTSVDRWESTQRKTVQVDCSTVVSSYNKSLGGVEQLDTLIAFFRIHIMSTSFSLKIFFHFVDMVDVVSWVLYRRDCASLCVPVKQRMDLLKLKFYSSTFLLQQGKYITMKKRGRPSSSSVEAKFECKKKRVNETRAGR
;
A
#
# COMPACT_ATOMS: atom_id res chain seq x y z
N MET A 1 -10.93 51.64 4.56
CA MET A 1 -11.40 50.68 3.54
C MET A 1 -10.26 49.69 3.31
N LEU A 2 -10.39 48.43 3.74
CA LEU A 2 -9.35 47.43 3.47
C LEU A 2 -9.50 47.00 2.00
N GLN A 3 -8.50 47.29 1.17
CA GLN A 3 -8.46 46.75 -0.18
C GLN A 3 -8.19 45.24 -0.09
N VAL A 4 -9.21 44.44 -0.41
CA VAL A 4 -9.06 42.99 -0.54
C VAL A 4 -8.30 42.73 -1.84
N GLN A 5 -7.14 42.08 -1.73
CA GLN A 5 -6.36 41.66 -2.89
C GLN A 5 -7.11 40.53 -3.60
N VAL A 6 -7.40 40.71 -4.89
CA VAL A 6 -8.21 39.80 -5.70
C VAL A 6 -7.35 39.19 -6.79
N THR A 7 -7.55 37.90 -7.04
CA THR A 7 -6.89 37.10 -8.08
C THR A 7 -7.93 36.59 -9.06
N SER A 8 -7.66 36.67 -10.35
CA SER A 8 -8.56 36.13 -11.37
C SER A 8 -8.38 34.60 -11.46
N VAL A 9 -9.48 33.85 -11.40
CA VAL A 9 -9.48 32.39 -11.46
C VAL A 9 -10.50 31.93 -12.51
N ASP A 10 -10.08 31.01 -13.37
CA ASP A 10 -10.95 30.33 -14.31
C ASP A 10 -11.96 29.43 -13.58
N ARG A 11 -13.24 29.68 -13.79
CA ARG A 11 -14.32 28.87 -13.24
C ARG A 11 -15.22 28.36 -14.35
N TRP A 12 -15.54 27.08 -14.32
CA TRP A 12 -16.52 26.50 -15.23
C TRP A 12 -17.94 26.96 -14.86
N GLU A 13 -18.64 27.52 -15.83
CA GLU A 13 -20.06 27.83 -15.71
C GLU A 13 -20.88 26.78 -16.45
N SER A 14 -21.65 25.98 -15.69
CA SER A 14 -22.42 24.86 -16.24
C SER A 14 -23.55 25.31 -17.16
N THR A 15 -24.17 26.45 -16.87
CA THR A 15 -25.29 27.01 -17.63
C THR A 15 -24.87 27.42 -19.04
N GLN A 16 -23.72 28.06 -19.17
CA GLN A 16 -23.21 28.55 -20.46
C GLN A 16 -22.18 27.60 -21.09
N ARG A 17 -21.85 26.49 -20.42
CA ARG A 17 -20.84 25.50 -20.81
C ARG A 17 -19.53 26.15 -21.27
N LYS A 18 -19.09 27.17 -20.52
CA LYS A 18 -17.87 27.90 -20.82
C LYS A 18 -17.10 28.19 -19.55
N THR A 19 -15.79 28.35 -19.68
CA THR A 19 -14.95 28.82 -18.59
C THR A 19 -15.02 30.34 -18.56
N VAL A 20 -15.40 30.89 -17.41
CA VAL A 20 -15.47 32.33 -17.15
C VAL A 20 -14.41 32.71 -16.12
N GLN A 21 -13.77 33.86 -16.31
CA GLN A 21 -12.84 34.41 -15.35
C GLN A 21 -13.62 35.09 -14.23
N VAL A 22 -13.41 34.64 -13.00
CA VAL A 22 -14.10 35.14 -11.81
C VAL A 22 -13.07 35.64 -10.81
N ASP A 23 -13.35 36.81 -10.26
CA ASP A 23 -12.56 37.41 -9.20
C ASP A 23 -12.67 36.59 -7.91
N CYS A 24 -11.53 36.09 -7.44
CA CYS A 24 -11.40 35.30 -6.23
C CYS A 24 -10.46 35.99 -5.24
N SER A 25 -10.87 36.11 -3.98
CA SER A 25 -10.01 36.60 -2.91
C SER A 25 -8.71 35.78 -2.83
N THR A 26 -7.59 36.47 -2.68
CA THR A 26 -6.26 35.84 -2.52
C THR A 26 -6.22 34.82 -1.39
N VAL A 27 -6.99 35.06 -0.32
CA VAL A 27 -7.09 34.14 0.82
C VAL A 27 -7.67 32.78 0.40
N VAL A 28 -8.75 32.80 -0.37
CA VAL A 28 -9.42 31.58 -0.86
C VAL A 28 -8.53 30.84 -1.86
N SER A 29 -7.85 31.56 -2.75
CA SER A 29 -6.88 30.97 -3.69
C SER A 29 -5.73 30.28 -2.95
N SER A 30 -5.17 30.93 -1.92
CA SER A 30 -4.08 30.39 -1.12
C SER A 30 -4.51 29.15 -0.33
N TYR A 31 -5.71 29.19 0.25
CA TYR A 31 -6.32 28.06 0.95
C TYR A 31 -6.47 26.85 0.01
N ASN A 32 -7.12 27.03 -1.14
CA ASN A 32 -7.34 25.96 -2.11
C ASN A 32 -6.04 25.35 -2.64
N LYS A 33 -4.99 26.16 -2.85
CA LYS A 33 -3.65 25.66 -3.23
C LYS A 33 -3.04 24.75 -2.16
N SER A 34 -3.25 25.07 -0.89
CA SER A 34 -2.69 24.31 0.24
C SER A 34 -3.44 23.00 0.54
N LEU A 35 -4.74 22.95 0.26
CA LEU A 35 -5.58 21.77 0.54
C LEU A 35 -5.23 20.56 -0.31
N GLY A 36 -4.71 20.77 -1.53
CA GLY A 36 -4.54 19.69 -2.51
C GLY A 36 -3.56 18.59 -2.10
N GLY A 37 -2.66 18.83 -1.14
CA GLY A 37 -1.66 17.83 -0.73
C GLY A 37 -2.25 16.64 0.03
N VAL A 38 -3.17 16.91 0.97
CA VAL A 38 -3.78 15.88 1.81
C VAL A 38 -4.83 15.09 1.03
N GLU A 39 -5.64 15.77 0.22
CA GLU A 39 -6.69 15.15 -0.58
C GLU A 39 -6.14 14.19 -1.65
N GLN A 40 -4.96 14.50 -2.21
CA GLN A 40 -4.30 13.61 -3.17
C GLN A 40 -3.89 12.28 -2.56
N LEU A 41 -3.34 12.30 -1.34
CA LEU A 41 -2.97 11.08 -0.61
C LEU A 41 -4.22 10.25 -0.29
N ASP A 42 -5.25 10.87 0.26
CA ASP A 42 -6.50 10.19 0.64
C ASP A 42 -7.18 9.53 -0.58
N THR A 43 -7.24 10.26 -1.69
CA THR A 43 -7.75 9.75 -2.98
C THR A 43 -6.95 8.54 -3.46
N LEU A 44 -5.61 8.60 -3.43
CA LEU A 44 -4.76 7.47 -3.84
C LEU A 44 -4.93 6.26 -2.93
N ILE A 45 -5.05 6.47 -1.62
CA ILE A 45 -5.30 5.39 -0.66
C ILE A 45 -6.66 4.74 -0.95
N ALA A 46 -7.70 5.52 -1.25
CA ALA A 46 -9.00 4.99 -1.61
C ALA A 46 -8.96 4.13 -2.89
N PHE A 47 -8.22 4.57 -3.92
CA PHE A 47 -8.09 3.83 -5.19
C PHE A 47 -7.30 2.52 -5.06
N PHE A 48 -6.24 2.50 -4.24
CA PHE A 48 -5.31 1.36 -4.13
C PHE A 48 -5.42 0.61 -2.80
N ARG A 49 -6.57 0.72 -2.13
CA ARG A 49 -6.82 0.14 -0.80
C ARG A 49 -6.75 -1.38 -0.82
N ILE A 50 -6.04 -1.97 0.16
CA ILE A 50 -6.08 -3.40 0.42
C ILE A 50 -7.43 -3.75 1.08
N HIS A 51 -8.31 -4.39 0.33
CA HIS A 51 -9.62 -4.80 0.85
C HIS A 51 -9.52 -6.09 1.67
N ILE A 52 -9.85 -6.01 2.96
CA ILE A 52 -9.78 -7.16 3.87
C ILE A 52 -11.13 -7.36 4.53
N MET A 53 -11.68 -8.56 4.38
CA MET A 53 -12.97 -8.96 4.94
C MET A 53 -12.90 -9.33 6.43
N SER A 54 -11.97 -8.74 7.18
CA SER A 54 -11.80 -9.05 8.60
C SER A 54 -12.78 -8.26 9.46
N THR A 55 -13.29 -8.88 10.52
CA THR A 55 -14.13 -8.21 11.53
C THR A 55 -13.28 -7.36 12.48
N SER A 56 -11.99 -7.68 12.66
CA SER A 56 -11.09 -6.97 13.57
C SER A 56 -10.73 -5.57 13.05
N PHE A 57 -11.00 -4.55 13.86
CA PHE A 57 -10.66 -3.17 13.57
C PHE A 57 -9.14 -2.92 13.55
N SER A 58 -8.38 -3.59 14.43
CA SER A 58 -6.92 -3.47 14.48
C SER A 58 -6.27 -3.89 13.16
N LEU A 59 -6.80 -4.93 12.51
CA LEU A 59 -6.31 -5.35 11.20
C LEU A 59 -6.62 -4.31 10.14
N LYS A 60 -7.83 -3.73 10.14
CA LYS A 60 -8.19 -2.64 9.21
C LYS A 60 -7.26 -1.44 9.34
N ILE A 61 -6.93 -1.04 10.57
CA ILE A 61 -5.98 0.04 10.83
C ILE A 61 -4.58 -0.32 10.31
N PHE A 62 -4.10 -1.53 10.60
CA PHE A 62 -2.77 -1.97 10.16
C PHE A 62 -2.62 -1.87 8.64
N PHE A 63 -3.59 -2.39 7.88
CA PHE A 63 -3.51 -2.34 6.42
C PHE A 63 -3.72 -0.94 5.86
N HIS A 64 -4.51 -0.09 6.53
CA HIS A 64 -4.55 1.33 6.19
C HIS A 64 -3.18 2.01 6.35
N PHE A 65 -2.42 1.67 7.40
CA PHE A 65 -1.05 2.16 7.55
C PHE A 65 -0.10 1.63 6.48
N VAL A 66 -0.22 0.36 6.08
CA VAL A 66 0.56 -0.19 4.97
C VAL A 66 0.26 0.56 3.68
N ASP A 67 -1.02 0.80 3.38
CA ASP A 67 -1.43 1.57 2.20
C ASP A 67 -0.90 3.02 2.25
N MET A 68 -1.00 3.68 3.40
CA MET A 68 -0.41 5.01 3.61
C MET A 68 1.09 5.03 3.29
N VAL A 69 1.86 4.07 3.83
CA VAL A 69 3.31 4.00 3.60
C VAL A 69 3.63 3.78 2.13
N ASP A 70 2.91 2.90 1.43
CA ASP A 70 3.11 2.66 0.00
C ASP A 70 2.87 3.92 -0.83
N VAL A 71 1.80 4.67 -0.56
CA VAL A 71 1.49 5.89 -1.31
C VAL A 71 2.52 6.98 -1.01
N VAL A 72 2.90 7.17 0.26
CA VAL A 72 3.96 8.14 0.64
C VAL A 72 5.28 7.78 -0.02
N SER A 73 5.67 6.51 -0.02
CA SER A 73 6.86 6.00 -0.70
C SER A 73 6.84 6.30 -2.20
N TRP A 74 5.69 6.11 -2.86
CA TRP A 74 5.54 6.42 -4.28
C TRP A 74 5.64 7.91 -4.59
N VAL A 75 5.07 8.77 -3.75
CA VAL A 75 5.19 10.24 -3.89
C VAL A 75 6.65 10.67 -3.74
N LEU A 76 7.36 10.12 -2.74
CA LEU A 76 8.79 10.36 -2.55
C LEU A 76 9.61 9.88 -3.75
N TYR A 77 9.36 8.66 -4.22
CA TYR A 77 9.99 8.11 -5.43
C TYR A 77 9.80 9.02 -6.65
N ARG A 78 8.59 9.55 -6.86
CA ARG A 78 8.33 10.48 -7.97
C ARG A 78 9.10 11.79 -7.83
N ARG A 79 9.23 12.31 -6.61
CA ARG A 79 10.02 13.50 -6.33
C ARG A 79 11.50 13.25 -6.62
N ASP A 80 12.02 12.12 -6.18
CA ASP A 80 13.43 11.75 -6.39
C ASP A 80 13.72 11.50 -7.88
N CYS A 81 12.81 10.84 -8.60
CA CYS A 81 12.91 10.70 -10.05
C CYS A 81 12.88 12.05 -10.79
N ALA A 82 12.15 13.04 -10.29
CA ALA A 82 12.15 14.38 -10.87
C ALA A 82 13.51 15.07 -10.64
N SER A 83 14.06 14.96 -9.43
CA SER A 83 15.39 15.48 -9.08
C SER A 83 16.52 14.82 -9.89
N LEU A 84 16.37 13.53 -10.23
CA LEU A 84 17.32 12.75 -11.02
C LEU A 84 17.05 12.80 -12.54
N CYS A 85 16.11 13.62 -13.00
CA CYS A 85 15.71 13.76 -14.41
C CYS A 85 15.34 12.43 -15.10
N VAL A 86 14.76 11.48 -14.36
CA VAL A 86 14.34 10.18 -14.91
C VAL A 86 13.15 10.39 -15.87
N PRO A 87 13.22 9.88 -17.12
CA PRO A 87 12.12 10.00 -18.08
C PRO A 87 10.82 9.40 -17.56
N VAL A 88 9.69 10.05 -17.87
CA VAL A 88 8.36 9.63 -17.37
C VAL A 88 8.05 8.18 -17.72
N LYS A 89 8.44 7.74 -18.93
CA LYS A 89 8.21 6.38 -19.43
C LYS A 89 8.95 5.30 -18.63
N GLN A 90 9.98 5.67 -17.88
CA GLN A 90 10.77 4.75 -17.06
C GLN A 90 10.34 4.75 -15.59
N ARG A 91 9.47 5.68 -15.19
CA ARG A 91 8.97 5.76 -13.82
C ARG A 91 7.97 4.64 -13.55
N MET A 92 8.00 4.10 -12.34
CA MET A 92 7.04 3.07 -11.91
C MET A 92 5.71 3.68 -11.49
N ASP A 93 4.61 3.04 -11.93
CA ASP A 93 3.28 3.29 -11.39
C ASP A 93 3.15 2.75 -9.96
N LEU A 94 2.18 3.27 -9.21
CA LEU A 94 1.96 2.91 -7.80
C LEU A 94 1.73 1.40 -7.60
N LEU A 95 0.96 0.75 -8.46
CA LEU A 95 0.75 -0.71 -8.42
C LEU A 95 2.05 -1.49 -8.63
N LYS A 96 2.90 -1.02 -9.55
CA LYS A 96 4.17 -1.67 -9.85
C LYS A 96 5.13 -1.55 -8.67
N LEU A 97 5.13 -0.39 -8.00
CA LEU A 97 5.86 -0.20 -6.75
C LEU A 97 5.36 -1.14 -5.65
N LYS A 98 4.03 -1.19 -5.42
CA LYS A 98 3.42 -2.10 -4.43
C LYS A 98 3.77 -3.57 -4.68
N PHE A 99 3.72 -3.99 -5.94
CA PHE A 99 4.14 -5.33 -6.35
C PHE A 99 5.61 -5.58 -6.03
N TYR A 100 6.50 -4.65 -6.39
CA TYR A 100 7.93 -4.76 -6.10
C TYR A 100 8.19 -4.86 -4.59
N SER A 101 7.61 -3.98 -3.77
CA SER A 101 7.69 -4.03 -2.31
C SER A 101 7.22 -5.37 -1.75
N SER A 102 6.09 -5.88 -2.24
CA SER A 102 5.56 -7.19 -1.82
C SER A 102 6.50 -8.33 -2.18
N THR A 103 7.04 -8.35 -3.41
CA THR A 103 8.00 -9.38 -3.84
C THR A 103 9.29 -9.35 -3.03
N PHE A 104 9.78 -8.15 -2.70
CA PHE A 104 10.96 -7.96 -1.87
C PHE A 104 10.73 -8.52 -0.46
N LEU A 105 9.61 -8.16 0.17
CA LEU A 105 9.24 -8.67 1.50
C LEU A 105 9.06 -10.19 1.52
N LEU A 106 8.48 -10.78 0.45
CA LEU A 106 8.32 -12.22 0.33
C LEU A 106 9.65 -12.96 0.10
N GLN A 107 10.63 -12.30 -0.52
CA GLN A 107 11.98 -12.84 -0.69
C GLN A 107 12.80 -12.71 0.60
N GLN A 108 12.53 -11.68 1.39
CA GLN A 108 13.16 -11.46 2.68
C GLN A 108 12.81 -12.59 3.66
N GLY A 109 13.83 -13.24 4.22
CA GLY A 109 13.65 -14.29 5.25
C GLY A 109 13.50 -15.72 4.74
N LYS A 110 13.56 -15.98 3.41
CA LYS A 110 13.64 -17.37 2.87
C LYS A 110 14.86 -18.16 3.38
N TYR A 111 15.89 -17.47 3.87
CA TYR A 111 17.05 -18.10 4.53
C TYR A 111 16.80 -18.48 6.00
N ILE A 112 15.77 -17.91 6.65
CA ILE A 112 15.45 -18.12 8.08
C ILE A 112 14.39 -19.23 8.27
N THR A 113 13.52 -19.47 7.28
CA THR A 113 12.35 -20.36 7.36
C THR A 113 12.50 -21.72 6.66
N MET A 114 13.68 -22.33 6.70
CA MET A 114 13.82 -23.78 6.38
C MET A 114 13.01 -24.68 7.33
N LYS A 115 12.52 -24.16 8.47
CA LYS A 115 11.53 -24.87 9.29
C LYS A 115 10.19 -24.90 8.54
N LYS A 116 9.89 -26.03 7.90
CA LYS A 116 8.57 -26.34 7.32
C LYS A 116 7.46 -26.00 8.34
N ARG A 117 6.80 -24.86 8.15
CA ARG A 117 5.55 -24.52 8.85
C ARG A 117 4.39 -24.96 7.96
N GLY A 118 3.55 -25.84 8.49
CA GLY A 118 2.40 -26.41 7.79
C GLY A 118 2.11 -27.86 8.18
N ARG A 119 1.09 -28.44 7.56
CA ARG A 119 0.75 -29.87 7.70
C ARG A 119 1.99 -30.69 7.31
N PRO A 120 2.43 -31.65 8.16
CA PRO A 120 3.58 -32.47 7.85
C PRO A 120 3.40 -33.12 6.47
N SER A 121 4.45 -33.12 5.65
CA SER A 121 4.45 -33.84 4.38
C SER A 121 4.13 -35.32 4.64
N SER A 122 3.50 -36.01 3.68
CA SER A 122 3.16 -37.44 3.80
C SER A 122 4.36 -38.26 4.28
N SER A 123 5.56 -37.97 3.79
CA SER A 123 6.82 -38.57 4.24
C SER A 123 7.14 -38.37 5.73
N SER A 124 6.80 -37.22 6.32
CA SER A 124 6.96 -36.94 7.75
C SER A 124 5.91 -37.66 8.60
N VAL A 125 4.74 -37.96 8.03
CA VAL A 125 3.67 -38.69 8.71
C VAL A 125 3.98 -40.18 8.71
N GLU A 126 4.39 -40.74 7.56
CA GLU A 126 4.80 -42.14 7.40
C GLU A 126 5.95 -42.51 8.34
N ALA A 127 6.97 -41.65 8.44
CA ALA A 127 8.11 -41.87 9.33
C ALA A 127 7.70 -41.91 10.82
N LYS A 128 6.68 -41.14 11.23
CA LYS A 128 6.15 -41.17 12.61
C LYS A 128 5.35 -42.44 12.87
N PHE A 129 4.59 -42.94 11.90
CA PHE A 129 3.86 -44.19 12.01
C PHE A 129 4.81 -45.39 12.13
N GLU A 130 5.84 -45.46 11.28
CA GLU A 130 6.85 -46.53 11.35
C GLU A 130 7.64 -46.50 12.67
N CYS A 131 8.00 -45.31 13.15
CA CYS A 131 8.67 -45.17 14.45
C CYS A 131 7.78 -45.61 15.63
N LYS A 132 6.47 -45.36 15.55
CA LYS A 132 5.50 -45.81 16.56
C LYS A 132 5.28 -47.33 16.50
N LYS A 133 5.26 -47.91 15.31
CA LYS A 133 5.17 -49.36 15.08
C LYS A 133 6.39 -50.10 15.65
N LYS A 134 7.61 -49.57 15.44
CA LYS A 134 8.84 -50.12 16.02
C LYS A 134 8.83 -50.14 17.54
N ARG A 135 8.42 -49.03 18.19
CA ARG A 135 8.29 -48.96 19.66
C ARG A 135 7.31 -49.99 20.23
N VAL A 136 6.18 -50.22 19.56
CA VAL A 136 5.19 -51.22 20.01
C VAL A 136 5.76 -52.63 19.91
N ASN A 137 6.54 -52.92 18.87
CA ASN A 137 7.17 -54.23 18.69
C ASN A 137 8.30 -54.48 19.70
N GLU A 138 9.12 -53.48 20.01
CA GLU A 138 10.14 -53.55 21.06
C GLU A 138 9.52 -53.78 22.46
N THR A 139 8.39 -53.14 22.75
CA THR A 139 7.66 -53.32 24.02
C THR A 139 7.01 -54.71 24.16
N ARG A 140 6.75 -55.39 23.03
CA ARG A 140 6.22 -56.77 23.00
C ARG A 140 7.32 -57.84 23.03
N ALA A 141 8.52 -57.52 22.55
CA ALA A 141 9.65 -58.44 22.54
C ALA A 141 10.37 -58.53 23.90
N GLY A 142 10.20 -57.54 24.77
CA GLY A 142 10.75 -57.53 26.13
C GLY A 142 9.81 -58.10 27.21
N ARG A 143 8.82 -58.91 26.83
CA ARG A 143 7.84 -59.52 27.74
C ARG A 143 7.80 -61.03 27.56
#